data_AF-S7UKI1-F1
#
_entry.id   AF-S7UKI1-F1
#
_cell.length_a   1.000
_cell.length_b   1.000
_cell.length_c   1.000
_cell.angle_alpha   90.00
_cell.angle_beta   90.00
_cell.angle_gamma   90.00
#
_symmetry.space_group_name_H-M   'P 1'
#
loop_
_entity.id
_entity.type
_entity.pdbx_description
1 polymer ?
#
loop_
_entity_poly.entity_id
_entity_poly.type
_entity_poly.pdbx_seq_one_letter_code
_entity_poly.pdbx_strand_id
1 'polypeptide(L)'
;MNRKNAWAALVAVLALTGFAQMPIMKRYHIADLPGLGWLADYSATSAVHYAAAALFLLLAGWTVTVWLAGPRRATPGLYLRAGVYLAVIVTGLMHVAHNTVWGALPPVAAQTVVLAHLGGIMALFVLTMARLALRRRIRRD
;
A
#
# COMPACT_ATOMS: atom_id res chain seq x y z
N MET A 1 2.42 -4.22 -21.07
CA MET A 1 2.86 -4.33 -19.65
C MET A 1 2.42 -5.68 -19.10
N ASN A 2 3.27 -6.48 -18.45
CA ASN A 2 2.86 -7.76 -17.88
C ASN A 2 2.11 -7.56 -16.53
N ARG A 3 1.34 -8.56 -16.07
CA ARG A 3 0.54 -8.48 -14.83
C ARG A 3 1.35 -8.08 -13.59
N LYS A 4 2.61 -8.51 -13.49
CA LYS A 4 3.50 -8.20 -12.35
C LYS A 4 3.87 -6.71 -12.33
N ASN A 5 4.15 -6.15 -13.50
CA ASN A 5 4.50 -4.74 -13.64
C ASN A 5 3.28 -3.84 -13.34
N ALA A 6 2.07 -4.26 -13.76
CA ALA A 6 0.84 -3.55 -13.43
C ALA A 6 0.57 -3.53 -11.91
N TRP A 7 0.75 -4.66 -11.23
CA TRP A 7 0.63 -4.74 -9.77
C TRP A 7 1.65 -3.84 -9.06
N ALA A 8 2.91 -3.88 -9.49
CA ALA A 8 3.96 -3.05 -8.90
C ALA A 8 3.69 -1.55 -9.09
N ALA A 9 3.21 -1.15 -10.28
CA ALA A 9 2.82 0.23 -10.55
C ALA A 9 1.66 0.68 -9.65
N LEU A 10 0.64 -0.16 -9.47
CA LEU A 10 -0.48 0.15 -8.58
C LEU A 10 -0.05 0.35 -7.13
N VAL A 11 0.79 -0.54 -6.60
CA VAL A 11 1.34 -0.42 -5.24
C VAL A 11 2.23 0.81 -5.11
N ALA A 12 2.99 1.17 -6.16
CA ALA A 12 3.81 2.38 -6.15
C ALA A 12 2.95 3.66 -6.12
N VAL A 13 1.84 3.70 -6.87
CA VAL A 13 0.88 4.82 -6.83
C VAL A 13 0.26 4.94 -5.44
N LEU A 14 -0.16 3.83 -4.83
CA LEU A 14 -0.67 3.80 -3.46
C LEU A 14 0.34 4.33 -2.46
N ALA A 15 1.59 3.85 -2.51
CA ALA A 15 2.65 4.31 -1.63
C ALA A 15 2.92 5.81 -1.83
N LEU A 16 3.12 6.25 -3.07
CA LEU A 16 3.39 7.66 -3.40
C LEU A 16 2.29 8.58 -2.87
N THR A 17 1.03 8.26 -3.16
CA THR A 17 -0.11 9.10 -2.75
C THR A 17 -0.38 9.03 -1.25
N GLY A 18 -0.18 7.88 -0.60
CA GLY A 18 -0.29 7.77 0.87
C GLY A 18 0.81 8.55 1.59
N PHE A 19 2.03 8.57 1.05
CA PHE A 19 3.10 9.44 1.53
C PHE A 19 2.80 10.92 1.27
N ALA A 20 2.19 11.25 0.13
CA ALA A 20 1.83 12.60 -0.25
C ALA A 20 0.70 13.22 0.58
N GLN A 21 -0.14 12.38 1.21
CA GLN A 21 -1.14 12.84 2.20
C GLN A 21 -0.50 13.37 3.49
N MET A 22 0.77 13.05 3.76
CA MET A 22 1.56 13.71 4.80
C MET A 22 2.26 14.94 4.22
N PRO A 23 2.57 15.98 5.02
CA PRO A 23 3.17 17.23 4.53
C PRO A 23 4.65 17.09 4.10
N ILE A 24 5.11 15.89 3.71
CA ILE A 24 6.51 15.62 3.34
C ILE A 24 6.87 16.14 1.95
N MET A 25 5.94 16.11 1.00
CA MET A 25 6.22 16.49 -0.40
C MET A 25 6.55 17.97 -0.52
N LYS A 26 5.87 18.80 0.28
CA LYS A 26 6.17 20.23 0.43
C LYS A 26 7.38 20.48 1.32
N ARG A 27 7.50 19.75 2.44
CA ARG A 27 8.61 19.92 3.41
C ARG A 27 10.00 19.69 2.80
N TYR A 28 10.10 18.81 1.80
CA TYR A 28 11.35 18.47 1.13
C TYR A 28 11.43 18.98 -0.32
N HIS A 29 10.64 20.00 -0.68
CA HIS A 29 10.68 20.65 -1.99
C HIS A 29 10.43 19.74 -3.21
N ILE A 30 9.83 18.56 -3.01
CA ILE A 30 9.48 17.64 -4.09
C ILE A 30 8.35 18.24 -4.94
N ALA A 31 7.39 18.90 -4.29
CA ALA A 31 6.27 19.56 -4.96
C ALA A 31 6.69 20.79 -5.79
N ASP A 32 7.90 21.33 -5.56
CA ASP A 32 8.43 22.48 -6.28
C ASP A 32 9.03 22.09 -7.64
N LEU A 33 9.22 20.78 -7.88
CA LEU A 33 9.65 20.26 -9.18
C LEU A 33 8.54 20.43 -10.23
N PRO A 34 8.90 20.75 -11.49
CA PRO A 34 7.93 20.98 -12.55
C PRO A 34 7.02 19.77 -12.74
N GLY A 35 5.70 19.99 -12.66
CA GLY A 35 4.68 18.96 -12.82
C GLY A 35 4.33 18.15 -11.55
N LEU A 36 5.00 18.38 -10.42
CA LEU A 36 4.76 17.65 -9.16
C LEU A 36 3.97 18.43 -8.10
N GLY A 37 3.51 19.65 -8.40
CA GLY A 37 2.76 20.48 -7.44
C GLY A 37 1.50 19.81 -6.87
N TRP A 38 0.86 18.93 -7.65
CA TRP A 38 -0.32 18.16 -7.20
C TRP A 38 -0.03 17.21 -6.03
N LEU A 39 1.23 16.80 -5.83
CA LEU A 39 1.63 15.96 -4.70
C LEU A 39 1.55 16.70 -3.35
N ALA A 40 1.40 18.03 -3.35
CA ALA A 40 1.13 18.81 -2.15
C ALA A 40 -0.38 19.13 -1.98
N ASP A 41 -1.22 18.76 -2.94
CA ASP A 41 -2.68 18.90 -2.85
C ASP A 41 -3.28 17.65 -2.19
N TYR A 42 -3.77 17.81 -0.96
CA TYR A 42 -4.38 16.74 -0.20
C TYR A 42 -5.63 16.16 -0.89
N SER A 43 -6.45 16.99 -1.54
CA SER A 43 -7.68 16.54 -2.19
C SER A 43 -7.34 15.70 -3.42
N ALA A 44 -6.40 16.17 -4.24
CA ALA A 44 -5.94 15.42 -5.42
C ALA A 44 -5.30 14.09 -5.04
N THR A 45 -4.36 14.12 -4.09
CA THR A 45 -3.67 12.89 -3.63
C THR A 45 -4.62 11.90 -2.98
N SER A 46 -5.59 12.38 -2.18
CA SER A 46 -6.61 11.51 -1.57
C SER A 46 -7.55 10.89 -2.59
N ALA A 47 -8.00 11.64 -3.59
CA ALA A 47 -8.83 11.11 -4.67
C ALA A 47 -8.10 9.99 -5.43
N VAL A 48 -6.84 10.22 -5.80
CA VAL A 48 -6.01 9.21 -6.49
C VAL A 48 -5.76 8.01 -5.58
N HIS A 49 -5.48 8.23 -4.29
CA HIS A 49 -5.22 7.14 -3.34
C HIS A 49 -6.45 6.24 -3.18
N TYR A 50 -7.64 6.81 -3.00
CA TYR A 50 -8.87 6.01 -2.89
C TYR A 50 -9.24 5.30 -4.19
N ALA A 51 -9.04 5.93 -5.36
CA ALA A 51 -9.25 5.26 -6.64
C ALA A 51 -8.29 4.07 -6.82
N ALA A 52 -7.01 4.25 -6.50
CA ALA A 52 -6.01 3.20 -6.54
C ALA A 52 -6.31 2.09 -5.51
N ALA A 53 -6.80 2.46 -4.31
CA ALA A 53 -7.14 1.51 -3.25
C ALA A 53 -8.34 0.65 -3.65
N ALA A 54 -9.38 1.24 -4.25
CA ALA A 54 -10.53 0.50 -4.77
C ALA A 54 -10.10 -0.54 -5.83
N LEU A 55 -9.26 -0.13 -6.79
CA LEU A 55 -8.71 -1.05 -7.80
C LEU A 55 -7.84 -2.13 -7.16
N PHE A 56 -7.02 -1.78 -6.17
CA PHE A 56 -6.20 -2.73 -5.44
C PHE A 56 -7.04 -3.78 -4.71
N LEU A 57 -8.10 -3.37 -4.01
CA LEU A 57 -9.01 -4.28 -3.32
C LEU A 57 -9.71 -5.23 -4.30
N LEU A 58 -10.17 -4.73 -5.45
CA LEU A 58 -10.75 -5.55 -6.51
C LEU A 58 -9.78 -6.62 -6.99
N LEU A 59 -8.54 -6.24 -7.32
CA LEU A 59 -7.53 -7.16 -7.82
C LEU A 59 -7.01 -8.12 -6.74
N ALA A 60 -6.94 -7.67 -5.49
CA ALA A 60 -6.59 -8.51 -4.35
C ALA A 60 -7.68 -9.57 -4.13
N GLY A 61 -8.95 -9.18 -4.12
CA GLY A 61 -10.10 -10.08 -4.03
C GLY A 61 -10.10 -11.11 -5.17
N TRP A 62 -9.92 -10.65 -6.41
CA TRP A 62 -9.78 -11.55 -7.57
C TRP A 62 -8.60 -12.54 -7.43
N THR A 63 -7.47 -12.07 -6.90
CA THR A 63 -6.30 -12.95 -6.69
C THR A 63 -6.60 -14.02 -5.63
N VAL A 64 -7.32 -13.66 -4.57
CA VAL A 64 -7.75 -14.61 -3.53
C VAL A 64 -8.75 -15.62 -4.10
N THR A 65 -9.75 -15.19 -4.88
CA THR A 65 -10.74 -16.12 -5.47
C THR A 65 -10.07 -17.12 -6.41
N VAL A 66 -9.17 -16.68 -7.29
CA VAL A 66 -8.41 -17.57 -8.18
C VAL A 66 -7.52 -18.52 -7.37
N TRP A 67 -6.87 -18.06 -6.31
CA TRP A 67 -6.05 -18.91 -5.45
C TRP A 67 -6.88 -19.98 -4.73
N LEU A 68 -8.07 -19.63 -4.23
CA LEU A 68 -8.97 -20.56 -3.54
C LEU A 68 -9.58 -21.63 -4.45
N ALA A 69 -9.81 -21.28 -5.72
CA ALA A 69 -10.35 -22.19 -6.75
C ALA A 69 -9.29 -23.14 -7.35
N GLY A 70 -8.00 -22.85 -7.16
CA GLY A 70 -6.90 -23.67 -7.68
C GLY A 70 -6.21 -24.55 -6.64
N PRO A 71 -5.18 -25.31 -7.04
CA PRO A 71 -4.34 -26.06 -6.11
C PRO A 71 -3.67 -25.12 -5.10
N ARG A 72 -3.91 -25.36 -3.80
CA ARG A 72 -3.47 -24.50 -2.69
C ARG A 72 -1.99 -24.68 -2.35
N ARG A 73 -1.11 -24.38 -3.31
CA ARG A 73 0.34 -24.32 -3.06
C ARG A 73 0.68 -22.99 -2.41
N ALA A 74 1.08 -23.04 -1.14
CA ALA A 74 1.51 -21.86 -0.40
C ALA A 74 2.90 -22.08 0.17
N THR A 75 3.70 -21.01 0.16
CA THR A 75 5.00 -20.99 0.85
C THR A 75 4.86 -20.14 2.11
N PRO A 76 5.68 -20.33 3.15
CA PRO A 76 5.67 -19.44 4.33
C PRO A 76 5.80 -17.97 3.94
N GLY A 77 6.62 -17.66 2.93
CA GLY A 77 6.78 -16.32 2.39
C GLY A 77 5.55 -15.75 1.67
N LEU A 78 4.59 -16.59 1.24
CA LEU A 78 3.29 -16.15 0.73
C LEU A 78 2.40 -15.72 1.89
N TYR A 79 2.24 -16.56 2.91
CA TYR A 79 1.40 -16.28 4.07
C TYR A 79 1.84 -15.02 4.82
N LEU A 80 3.16 -14.85 5.01
CA LEU A 80 3.70 -13.64 5.61
C LEU A 80 3.26 -12.37 4.87
N ARG A 81 3.38 -12.34 3.53
CA ARG A 81 2.97 -11.17 2.74
C ARG A 81 1.47 -10.97 2.76
N ALA A 82 0.70 -12.06 2.65
CA ALA A 82 -0.76 -11.99 2.70
C ALA A 82 -1.23 -11.40 4.05
N GLY A 83 -0.60 -11.80 5.16
CA GLY A 83 -0.86 -11.23 6.48
C GLY A 83 -0.55 -9.74 6.55
N VAL A 84 0.59 -9.29 6.00
CA VAL A 84 0.93 -7.85 5.98
C VAL A 84 -0.02 -7.06 5.07
N TYR A 85 -0.38 -7.59 3.89
CA TYR A 85 -1.40 -6.97 3.03
C TYR A 85 -2.75 -6.86 3.74
N LEU A 86 -3.16 -7.91 4.47
CA LEU A 86 -4.40 -7.88 5.26
C LEU A 86 -4.35 -6.80 6.34
N ALA A 87 -3.24 -6.69 7.07
CA ALA A 87 -3.07 -5.63 8.08
C ALA A 87 -3.16 -4.22 7.47
N VAL A 88 -2.52 -4.00 6.31
CA VAL A 88 -2.61 -2.74 5.55
C VAL A 88 -4.05 -2.46 5.11
N ILE A 89 -4.76 -3.46 4.58
CA ILE A 89 -6.15 -3.31 4.14
C ILE A 89 -7.04 -2.95 5.33
N VAL A 90 -6.96 -3.68 6.43
CA VAL A 90 -7.78 -3.45 7.63
C VAL A 90 -7.53 -2.05 8.19
N THR A 91 -6.27 -1.67 8.38
CA THR A 91 -5.93 -0.33 8.86
C THR A 91 -6.36 0.78 7.89
N GLY A 92 -6.27 0.55 6.57
CA GLY A 92 -6.76 1.49 5.56
C GLY A 92 -8.29 1.66 5.58
N LEU A 93 -9.03 0.57 5.79
CA LEU A 93 -10.48 0.62 5.98
C LEU A 93 -10.85 1.37 7.28
N MET A 94 -10.08 1.20 8.35
CA MET A 94 -10.26 1.96 9.59
C MET A 94 -10.02 3.47 9.39
N HIS A 95 -9.07 3.87 8.54
CA HIS A 95 -8.90 5.27 8.15
C HIS A 95 -10.15 5.83 7.45
N VAL A 96 -10.73 5.08 6.52
CA VAL A 96 -11.96 5.48 5.83
C VAL A 96 -13.11 5.59 6.82
N ALA A 97 -13.28 4.60 7.70
CA ALA A 97 -14.33 4.61 8.73
C ALA A 97 -14.19 5.82 9.67
N HIS A 98 -12.99 6.08 10.17
CA HIS A 98 -12.69 7.23 11.04
C HIS A 98 -13.02 8.57 10.37
N ASN A 99 -12.78 8.67 9.05
CA ASN A 99 -12.97 9.91 8.29
C ASN A 99 -14.38 10.04 7.67
N THR A 100 -15.31 9.15 8.03
CA THR A 100 -16.69 9.12 7.54
C THR A 100 -17.68 9.04 8.71
N VAL A 101 -18.96 8.79 8.41
CA VAL A 101 -20.08 8.83 9.38
C VAL A 101 -20.01 7.81 10.53
N TRP A 102 -19.03 6.90 10.53
CA TRP A 102 -18.89 5.83 11.52
C TRP A 102 -18.27 6.31 12.84
N GLY A 103 -17.95 7.60 12.93
CA GLY A 103 -17.49 8.25 14.15
C GLY A 103 -15.96 8.30 14.25
N ALA A 104 -15.46 9.37 14.86
CA ALA A 104 -14.04 9.56 15.05
C ALA A 104 -13.51 8.60 16.12
N LEU A 105 -12.62 7.69 15.72
CA LEU A 105 -11.71 7.01 16.65
C LEU A 105 -11.06 8.00 17.65
N PRO A 106 -10.85 7.59 18.92
CA PRO A 106 -10.06 8.37 19.87
C PRO A 106 -8.68 8.74 19.31
N PRO A 107 -8.08 9.88 19.71
CA PRO A 107 -6.83 10.36 19.12
C PRO A 107 -5.69 9.33 19.10
N VAL A 108 -5.51 8.58 20.20
CA VAL A 108 -4.49 7.53 20.31
C VAL A 108 -4.78 6.37 19.35
N ALA A 109 -6.05 5.98 19.20
CA ALA A 109 -6.44 4.91 18.29
C ALA A 109 -6.25 5.35 16.84
N ALA A 110 -6.64 6.58 16.48
CA ALA A 110 -6.40 7.14 15.16
C ALA A 110 -4.89 7.17 14.82
N GLN A 111 -4.06 7.65 15.74
CA GLN A 111 -2.60 7.67 15.55
C GLN A 111 -2.01 6.25 15.44
N THR A 112 -2.50 5.30 16.23
CA THR A 112 -2.07 3.90 16.15
C THR A 112 -2.42 3.30 14.80
N VAL A 113 -3.61 3.58 14.28
CA VAL A 113 -4.04 3.14 12.94
C VAL A 113 -3.14 3.74 11.86
N VAL A 114 -2.83 5.05 11.93
CA VAL A 114 -1.90 5.73 11.01
C VAL A 114 -0.54 5.04 11.00
N LEU A 115 0.04 4.83 12.19
CA LEU A 115 1.38 4.25 12.32
C LEU A 115 1.41 2.78 11.90
N ALA A 116 0.36 2.01 12.22
CA ALA A 116 0.22 0.62 11.81
C ALA A 116 0.07 0.50 10.28
N HIS A 117 -0.71 1.39 9.66
CA HIS A 117 -0.88 1.42 8.20
C HIS A 117 0.45 1.72 7.51
N LEU A 118 1.13 2.80 7.92
CA LEU A 118 2.44 3.16 7.39
C LEU A 118 3.49 2.07 7.63
N GLY A 119 3.56 1.52 8.84
CA GLY A 119 4.47 0.43 9.20
C GLY A 119 4.24 -0.83 8.37
N GLY A 120 2.98 -1.18 8.07
CA GLY A 120 2.63 -2.28 7.18
C GLY A 120 3.14 -2.09 5.75
N ILE A 121 3.01 -0.89 5.19
CA ILE A 121 3.57 -0.56 3.87
C ILE A 121 5.11 -0.67 3.87
N MET A 122 5.77 -0.18 4.92
CA MET A 122 7.22 -0.29 5.06
C MET A 122 7.68 -1.75 5.19
N ALA A 123 6.93 -2.58 5.93
CA ALA A 123 7.19 -4.02 6.00
C ALA A 123 7.06 -4.70 4.63
N LEU A 124 6.04 -4.37 3.83
CA LEU A 124 5.90 -4.91 2.46
C LEU A 124 7.08 -4.51 1.57
N PHE A 125 7.56 -3.27 1.70
CA PHE A 125 8.73 -2.80 0.96
C PHE A 125 9.97 -3.63 1.32
N VAL A 126 10.28 -3.76 2.61
CA VAL A 126 11.44 -4.54 3.10
C VAL A 126 11.35 -6.00 2.67
N LEU A 127 10.20 -6.64 2.84
CA LEU A 127 9.98 -8.05 2.43
C LEU A 127 10.15 -8.25 0.92
N THR A 128 9.80 -7.23 0.13
CA THR A 128 9.97 -7.26 -1.32
C THR A 128 11.44 -7.10 -1.70
N MET A 129 12.16 -6.15 -1.09
CA MET A 129 13.59 -5.94 -1.32
C MET A 129 14.43 -7.16 -0.90
N ALA A 130 14.16 -7.73 0.28
CA ALA A 130 14.85 -8.92 0.77
C ALA A 130 14.71 -10.11 -0.20
N ARG A 131 13.52 -10.32 -0.78
CA ARG A 131 13.30 -11.37 -1.79
C ARG A 131 14.10 -11.11 -3.06
N LEU A 132 14.18 -9.87 -3.52
CA LEU A 132 14.95 -9.51 -4.72
C LEU A 132 16.44 -9.74 -4.49
N ALA A 133 16.97 -9.35 -3.33
CA ALA A 133 18.36 -9.58 -2.95
C ALA A 133 18.69 -11.08 -2.91
N LEU A 134 17.86 -11.89 -2.24
CA LEU A 134 18.06 -13.34 -2.15
C LEU A 134 18.01 -14.02 -3.53
N ARG A 135 17.09 -13.59 -4.40
CA ARG A 135 16.99 -14.11 -5.78
C ARG A 135 18.17 -13.75 -6.66
N ARG A 136 18.83 -12.63 -6.41
CA ARG A 136 20.06 -12.25 -7.13
C ARG A 136 21.24 -13.09 -6.67
N ARG A 137 21.33 -13.40 -5.38
CA ARG A 137 22.38 -14.25 -4.81
C ARG A 137 22.36 -15.66 -5.41
N ILE A 138 21.21 -16.33 -5.36
CA ILE A 138 21.03 -17.70 -5.90
C ILE A 138 21.33 -17.82 -7.41
N ARG A 139 21.28 -16.72 -8.18
CA ARG A 139 21.56 -16.73 -9.62
C ARG A 139 23.04 -16.47 -9.95
N ARG A 140 23.81 -16.00 -8.97
CA ARG A 140 25.25 -15.73 -9.12
C ARG A 140 26.11 -16.92 -8.73
N ASP A 141 25.53 -17.86 -7.98
CA ASP A 141 26.10 -19.16 -7.61
C ASP A 141 25.61 -20.22 -8.61
#